data_AF-A0A923QXL9-F1
#
_entry.id   AF-A0A923QXL9-F1
#
_cell.length_a   1.000
_cell.length_b   1.000
_cell.length_c   1.000
_cell.angle_alpha   90.00
_cell.angle_beta   90.00
_cell.angle_gamma   90.00
#
_symmetry.space_group_name_H-M   'P 1'
#
loop_
_entity.id
_entity.type
_entity.pdbx_description
1 polymer ?
#
loop_
_entity_poly.entity_id
_entity_poly.type
_entity_poly.pdbx_seq_one_letter_code
_entity_poly.pdbx_strand_id
1 'polypeptide(L)'
;MAVPLIPHPLHIEKNFTKAAKPLRQAFERKFVDPRNTQSDRFVWDYWHIENQYSVLRTPARHYFPKKLFDQFERDLQTYGQTKLGCNGISDPWLSLYVDGSFQNFHADSPHGPWAYVYSLTPWAERIFRGGETLLAKNALLNFWPNFKSDGRNDRGIEFDDLFESIPAEFNQLTVFDPRLPHGVKEVRGTREPLKGRLVIHGWFVEPRPFIEGGLRKNKKTVQILNSILEPLAIQLGEFDQLQGTLSIRVTVSPAGKPGKQELLTHTLLNISDPDENTTALSAIRTIAEALDSARFPPSEKVSRITLPFLFRS
;
A
#
# COMPACT_ATOMS: atom_id res chain seq x y z
N MET A 1 0.79 -23.69 8.63
CA MET A 1 0.20 -22.34 8.52
C MET A 1 -1.22 -22.49 8.00
N ALA A 2 -2.19 -21.76 8.57
CA ALA A 2 -3.58 -21.71 8.08
C ALA A 2 -3.90 -20.25 7.78
N VAL A 3 -3.53 -19.78 6.59
CA VAL A 3 -3.79 -18.41 6.10
C VAL A 3 -4.41 -18.58 4.70
N PRO A 4 -5.51 -17.88 4.37
CA PRO A 4 -6.03 -17.88 3.02
C PRO A 4 -4.94 -17.42 2.05
N LEU A 5 -4.82 -18.18 0.97
CA LEU A 5 -3.72 -18.15 0.02
C LEU A 5 -3.91 -17.20 -1.15
N ILE A 6 -5.05 -16.49 -1.12
CA ILE A 6 -5.42 -15.56 -2.16
C ILE A 6 -4.51 -14.35 -1.98
N PRO A 7 -3.80 -13.90 -3.03
CA PRO A 7 -3.10 -12.63 -3.00
C PRO A 7 -3.97 -11.55 -2.38
N HIS A 8 -3.39 -10.77 -1.48
CA HIS A 8 -4.07 -9.66 -0.83
C HIS A 8 -3.53 -8.35 -1.42
N PRO A 9 -3.91 -7.99 -2.66
CA PRO A 9 -3.37 -6.81 -3.33
C PRO A 9 -3.98 -5.50 -2.81
N LEU A 10 -4.86 -5.55 -1.81
CA LEU A 10 -5.55 -4.41 -1.24
C LEU A 10 -5.68 -4.59 0.28
N HIS A 11 -5.27 -3.57 1.02
CA HIS A 11 -5.43 -3.44 2.46
C HIS A 11 -6.12 -2.12 2.77
N ILE A 12 -7.13 -2.16 3.64
CA ILE A 12 -7.86 -0.98 4.09
C ILE A 12 -7.77 -0.90 5.60
N GLU A 13 -7.14 0.16 6.10
CA GLU A 13 -7.03 0.47 7.52
C GLU A 13 -7.90 1.67 7.85
N LYS A 14 -8.96 1.45 8.63
CA LYS A 14 -9.84 2.51 9.12
C LYS A 14 -9.27 3.11 10.39
N ASN A 15 -9.56 4.38 10.63
CA ASN A 15 -9.08 5.12 11.82
C ASN A 15 -7.55 5.07 11.97
N PHE A 16 -6.83 5.15 10.85
CA PHE A 16 -5.42 4.81 10.75
C PHE A 16 -4.51 5.59 11.71
N THR A 17 -4.68 6.91 11.81
CA THR A 17 -3.80 7.76 12.63
C THR A 17 -4.59 8.71 13.53
N LYS A 18 -3.98 9.09 14.66
CA LYS A 18 -4.47 10.17 15.52
C LYS A 18 -4.22 11.57 14.93
N ALA A 19 -3.35 11.68 13.92
CA ALA A 19 -3.03 12.93 13.24
C ALA A 19 -4.12 13.39 12.25
N ALA A 20 -5.11 12.54 11.93
CA ALA A 20 -6.14 12.79 10.92
C ALA A 20 -6.88 14.12 11.11
N LYS A 21 -7.48 14.31 12.29
CA LYS A 21 -8.26 15.50 12.61
C LYS A 21 -7.39 16.76 12.63
N PRO A 22 -6.22 16.79 13.30
CA PRO A 22 -5.32 17.93 13.21
C PRO A 22 -4.85 18.27 11.78
N LEU A 23 -4.58 17.27 10.93
CA LEU A 23 -4.18 17.47 9.53
C LEU A 23 -5.30 18.11 8.73
N ARG A 24 -6.52 17.57 8.86
CA ARG A 24 -7.72 18.14 8.25
C ARG A 24 -7.93 19.59 8.69
N GLN A 25 -7.86 19.88 9.98
CA GLN A 25 -8.00 21.24 10.50
C GLN A 25 -6.91 22.19 10.00
N ALA A 26 -5.68 21.70 9.79
CA ALA A 26 -4.60 22.49 9.21
C ALA A 26 -4.89 22.91 7.77
N PHE A 27 -5.48 22.01 6.97
CA PHE A 27 -6.00 22.35 5.64
C PHE A 27 -7.16 23.35 5.75
N GLU A 28 -8.16 23.08 6.59
CA GLU A 28 -9.35 23.93 6.71
C GLU A 28 -9.02 25.38 7.07
N ARG A 29 -8.12 25.59 8.04
CA ARG A 29 -7.69 26.93 8.49
C ARG A 29 -7.20 27.82 7.34
N LYS A 30 -6.58 27.26 6.30
CA LYS A 30 -6.09 28.01 5.14
C LYS A 30 -7.22 28.47 4.19
N PHE A 31 -8.41 27.89 4.31
CA PHE A 31 -9.55 28.15 3.44
C PHE A 31 -10.79 28.69 4.18
N VAL A 32 -10.72 28.94 5.50
CA VAL A 32 -11.82 29.54 6.28
C VAL A 32 -12.24 30.89 5.73
N ASP A 33 -11.29 31.77 5.43
CA ASP A 33 -11.56 33.04 4.75
C ASP A 33 -11.16 32.95 3.27
N PRO A 34 -12.12 32.89 2.33
CA PRO A 34 -11.82 32.81 0.91
C PRO A 34 -11.15 34.08 0.35
N ARG A 35 -11.14 35.20 1.09
CA ARG A 35 -10.46 36.44 0.73
C ARG A 35 -9.05 36.56 1.29
N ASN A 36 -8.62 35.62 2.13
CA ASN A 36 -7.26 35.61 2.68
C ASN A 36 -6.21 35.44 1.55
N THR A 37 -5.26 36.36 1.49
CA THR A 37 -4.21 36.42 0.46
C THR A 37 -2.84 35.92 0.95
N GLN A 38 -2.78 35.19 2.07
CA GLN A 38 -1.52 34.59 2.52
C GLN A 38 -0.95 33.64 1.46
N SER A 39 0.36 33.78 1.21
CA SER A 39 1.05 33.09 0.11
C SER A 39 1.02 31.56 0.26
N ASP A 40 0.95 31.04 1.48
CA ASP A 40 0.92 29.62 1.80
C ASP A 40 -0.40 28.91 1.44
N ARG A 41 -1.39 29.67 0.95
CA ARG A 41 -2.62 29.19 0.32
C ARG A 41 -2.46 28.92 -1.18
N PHE A 42 -1.54 29.62 -1.85
CA PHE A 42 -1.34 29.59 -3.31
C PHE A 42 -0.17 28.66 -3.70
N VAL A 43 -0.13 27.49 -3.08
CA VAL A 43 0.96 26.50 -3.26
C VAL A 43 0.54 25.28 -4.08
N TRP A 44 -0.65 25.32 -4.69
CA TRP A 44 -1.22 24.22 -5.46
C TRP A 44 -0.88 24.39 -6.94
N ASP A 45 -0.34 23.33 -7.54
CA ASP A 45 -0.22 23.24 -8.98
C ASP A 45 -1.47 22.60 -9.57
N TYR A 46 -1.99 23.18 -10.65
CA TYR A 46 -3.06 22.58 -11.44
C TYR A 46 -2.41 21.63 -12.44
N TRP A 47 -2.28 20.38 -12.03
CA TRP A 47 -1.60 19.39 -12.83
C TRP A 47 -2.61 18.72 -13.76
N HIS A 48 -2.54 19.11 -15.02
CA HIS A 48 -3.39 18.60 -16.08
C HIS A 48 -2.55 17.98 -17.19
N ILE A 49 -2.86 16.73 -17.51
CA ILE A 49 -2.46 16.07 -18.75
C ILE A 49 -3.71 15.50 -19.38
N GLU A 50 -3.99 15.93 -20.61
CA GLU A 50 -5.14 15.49 -21.38
C GLU A 50 -5.21 13.95 -21.42
N ASN A 51 -6.42 13.41 -21.20
CA ASN A 51 -6.68 11.97 -21.13
C ASN A 51 -5.93 11.19 -20.04
N GLN A 52 -5.20 11.85 -19.13
CA GLN A 52 -4.52 11.20 -18.01
C GLN A 52 -5.05 11.67 -16.67
N TYR A 53 -5.02 12.96 -16.39
CA TYR A 53 -5.49 13.47 -15.10
C TYR A 53 -5.72 14.98 -15.12
N SER A 54 -6.57 15.40 -14.19
CA SER A 54 -6.81 16.80 -13.83
C SER A 54 -6.92 16.86 -12.33
N VAL A 55 -5.93 17.42 -11.63
CA VAL A 55 -5.93 17.45 -10.16
C VAL A 55 -5.09 18.61 -9.63
N LEU A 56 -5.49 19.15 -8.47
CA LEU A 56 -4.66 20.10 -7.72
C LEU A 56 -3.67 19.31 -6.84
N ARG A 57 -2.37 19.58 -6.94
CA ARG A 57 -1.35 18.85 -6.16
C ARG A 57 -0.30 19.78 -5.55
N THR A 58 0.23 19.38 -4.40
CA THR A 58 1.38 20.01 -3.72
C THR A 58 2.15 18.95 -2.92
N PRO A 59 3.45 19.09 -2.67
CA PRO A 59 4.15 18.25 -1.70
C PRO A 59 3.51 18.37 -0.30
N ALA A 60 3.13 17.24 0.30
CA ALA A 60 2.41 17.24 1.59
C ALA A 60 3.28 17.75 2.75
N ARG A 61 4.57 17.40 2.74
CA ARG A 61 5.56 17.82 3.75
C ARG A 61 5.69 19.34 3.85
N HIS A 62 5.59 20.05 2.73
CA HIS A 62 5.69 21.51 2.69
C HIS A 62 4.36 22.20 3.03
N TYR A 63 3.24 21.47 2.92
CA TYR A 63 1.91 22.03 3.15
C TYR A 63 1.52 22.05 4.63
N PHE A 64 1.82 20.97 5.37
CA PHE A 64 1.40 20.79 6.76
C PHE A 64 2.45 21.25 7.78
N PRO A 65 2.05 21.63 9.01
CA PRO A 65 2.99 21.93 10.08
C PRO A 65 3.92 20.75 10.36
N LYS A 66 5.24 20.99 10.34
CA LYS A 66 6.27 19.93 10.39
C LYS A 66 6.03 18.91 11.51
N LYS A 67 5.87 19.35 12.76
CA LYS A 67 5.68 18.44 13.92
C LYS A 67 4.47 17.51 13.75
N LEU A 68 3.41 18.01 13.14
CA LEU A 68 2.20 17.25 12.89
C LEU A 68 2.42 16.25 11.76
N PHE A 69 3.03 16.68 10.66
CA PHE A 69 3.30 15.81 9.52
C PHE A 69 4.32 14.71 9.87
N ASP A 70 5.35 15.02 10.65
CA ASP A 70 6.34 14.04 11.13
C ASP A 70 5.65 12.91 11.93
N GLN A 71 4.54 13.18 12.64
CA GLN A 71 3.78 12.13 13.33
C GLN A 71 3.08 11.21 12.35
N PHE A 72 2.41 11.77 11.34
CA PHE A 72 1.76 11.00 10.29
C PHE A 72 2.76 10.12 9.52
N GLU A 73 3.93 10.67 9.18
CA GLU A 73 4.98 9.90 8.51
C GLU A 73 5.51 8.76 9.38
N ARG A 74 5.66 8.96 10.70
CA ARG A 74 6.03 7.89 11.63
C ARG A 74 4.98 6.78 11.67
N ASP A 75 3.70 7.14 11.65
CA ASP A 75 2.60 6.16 11.65
C ASP A 75 2.63 5.32 10.36
N LEU A 76 2.82 5.96 9.20
CA LEU A 76 3.03 5.26 7.92
C LEU A 76 4.27 4.36 7.95
N GLN A 77 5.43 4.89 8.36
CA GLN A 77 6.66 4.09 8.45
C GLN A 77 6.51 2.88 9.37
N THR A 78 5.85 3.05 10.52
CA THR A 78 5.55 1.95 11.44
C THR A 78 4.66 0.91 10.78
N TYR A 79 3.62 1.33 10.06
CA TYR A 79 2.77 0.42 9.29
C TYR A 79 3.57 -0.34 8.22
N GLY A 80 4.37 0.37 7.41
CA GLY A 80 5.23 -0.23 6.39
C GLY A 80 6.19 -1.27 6.97
N GLN A 81 6.86 -0.94 8.07
CA GLN A 81 7.83 -1.81 8.74
C GLN A 81 7.18 -3.06 9.32
N THR A 82 6.00 -2.90 9.94
CA THR A 82 5.35 -3.95 10.72
C THR A 82 4.34 -4.77 9.92
N LYS A 83 3.89 -4.31 8.76
CA LYS A 83 2.91 -5.04 7.93
C LYS A 83 3.46 -5.42 6.57
N LEU A 84 4.17 -4.50 5.91
CA LEU A 84 4.57 -4.64 4.50
C LEU A 84 6.03 -5.05 4.31
N GLY A 85 6.86 -4.96 5.37
CA GLY A 85 8.31 -5.13 5.27
C GLY A 85 9.03 -3.98 4.55
N CYS A 86 8.43 -2.79 4.52
CA CYS A 86 9.01 -1.61 3.89
C CYS A 86 9.47 -0.61 4.94
N ASN A 87 10.74 -0.19 4.88
CA ASN A 87 11.31 0.66 5.92
C ASN A 87 11.25 2.15 5.60
N GLY A 88 10.86 2.53 4.39
CA GLY A 88 10.71 3.90 3.95
C GLY A 88 9.34 4.17 3.34
N ILE A 89 9.07 5.45 3.14
CA ILE A 89 8.00 5.95 2.30
C ILE A 89 8.60 6.96 1.32
N SER A 90 8.05 7.07 0.13
CA SER A 90 8.37 8.18 -0.78
C SER A 90 7.95 9.52 -0.17
N ASP A 91 8.45 10.63 -0.72
CA ASP A 91 7.91 11.94 -0.37
C ASP A 91 6.41 12.01 -0.73
N PRO A 92 5.50 12.24 0.25
CA PRO A 92 4.08 12.15 -0.03
C PRO A 92 3.54 13.39 -0.75
N TRP A 93 2.62 13.15 -1.67
CA TRP A 93 1.85 14.19 -2.35
C TRP A 93 0.53 14.43 -1.64
N LEU A 94 0.11 15.69 -1.56
CA LEU A 94 -1.23 16.08 -1.17
C LEU A 94 -2.01 16.45 -2.44
N SER A 95 -3.14 15.79 -2.66
CA SER A 95 -4.00 16.03 -3.81
C SER A 95 -5.41 16.43 -3.38
N LEU A 96 -5.92 17.47 -4.04
CA LEU A 96 -7.27 17.99 -3.88
C LEU A 96 -8.03 17.82 -5.20
N TYR A 97 -9.17 17.13 -5.12
CA TYR A 97 -10.07 16.88 -6.24
C TYR A 97 -11.34 17.68 -6.02
N VAL A 98 -11.67 18.51 -6.99
CA VAL A 98 -12.89 19.32 -7.10
C VAL A 98 -13.62 18.93 -8.39
N ASP A 99 -14.69 19.63 -8.74
CA ASP A 99 -15.51 19.39 -9.93
C ASP A 99 -14.63 19.32 -11.19
N GLY A 100 -14.75 18.20 -11.93
CA GLY A 100 -13.95 17.90 -13.13
C GLY A 100 -12.57 17.29 -12.84
N SER A 101 -12.19 17.11 -11.57
CA SER A 101 -10.93 16.46 -11.23
C SER A 101 -11.04 14.94 -11.35
N PHE A 102 -10.05 14.29 -11.94
CA PHE A 102 -9.98 12.84 -12.14
C PHE A 102 -8.53 12.36 -12.24
N GLN A 103 -8.35 11.05 -12.19
CA GLN A 103 -7.11 10.39 -12.58
C GLN A 103 -7.48 9.12 -13.34
N ASN A 104 -7.15 9.05 -14.62
CA ASN A 104 -7.41 7.87 -15.45
C ASN A 104 -6.50 6.71 -15.05
N PHE A 105 -6.82 5.53 -15.60
CA PHE A 105 -6.12 4.30 -15.28
C PHE A 105 -4.63 4.38 -15.62
N HIS A 106 -3.80 4.05 -14.63
CA HIS A 106 -2.35 3.96 -14.72
C HIS A 106 -1.84 2.88 -13.77
N ALA A 107 -0.55 2.57 -13.83
CA ALA A 107 0.13 1.68 -12.89
C ALA A 107 1.38 2.37 -12.36
N ASP A 108 1.71 2.08 -11.11
CA ASP A 108 2.73 2.77 -10.31
C ASP A 108 4.01 1.93 -10.12
N SER A 109 4.18 0.90 -10.95
CA SER A 109 5.21 -0.15 -10.81
C SER A 109 6.67 0.31 -10.66
N PRO A 110 7.17 1.49 -11.10
CA PRO A 110 8.56 1.86 -10.84
C PRO A 110 8.83 2.38 -9.42
N HIS A 111 7.82 2.69 -8.60
CA HIS A 111 8.02 3.52 -7.41
C HIS A 111 8.23 2.75 -6.10
N GLY A 112 7.66 1.56 -5.94
CA GLY A 112 7.81 0.74 -4.73
C GLY A 112 6.97 -0.53 -4.77
N PRO A 113 7.11 -1.44 -3.79
CA PRO A 113 6.30 -2.65 -3.68
C PRO A 113 4.82 -2.41 -3.33
N TRP A 114 4.49 -1.26 -2.73
CA TRP A 114 3.12 -0.91 -2.33
C TRP A 114 2.83 0.56 -2.57
N ALA A 115 1.70 0.88 -3.20
CA ALA A 115 1.14 2.22 -3.27
C ALA A 115 0.16 2.46 -2.11
N TYR A 116 -0.03 3.72 -1.72
CA TYR A 116 -1.04 4.07 -0.74
C TYR A 116 -1.77 5.39 -1.05
N VAL A 117 -3.03 5.44 -0.62
CA VAL A 117 -3.86 6.64 -0.57
C VAL A 117 -4.46 6.75 0.83
N TYR A 118 -4.16 7.85 1.52
CA TYR A 118 -4.70 8.19 2.82
C TYR A 118 -5.68 9.36 2.71
N SER A 119 -6.89 9.22 3.25
CA SER A 119 -7.95 10.21 3.07
C SER A 119 -8.15 11.13 4.28
N LEU A 120 -8.23 12.43 3.99
CA LEU A 120 -8.66 13.50 4.88
C LEU A 120 -10.05 14.04 4.49
N THR A 121 -10.79 13.29 3.66
CA THR A 121 -12.09 13.69 3.14
C THR A 121 -13.19 13.35 4.15
N PRO A 122 -14.11 14.26 4.50
CA PRO A 122 -15.25 13.96 5.35
C PRO A 122 -16.31 13.26 4.50
N TRP A 123 -16.00 12.02 4.11
CA TRP A 123 -16.66 11.30 3.02
C TRP A 123 -18.16 11.11 3.23
N ALA A 124 -18.58 10.91 4.48
CA ALA A 124 -19.99 10.75 4.84
C ALA A 124 -20.81 12.03 4.61
N GLU A 125 -20.17 13.21 4.70
CA GLU A 125 -20.81 14.53 4.57
C GLU A 125 -20.55 15.16 3.19
N ARG A 126 -19.98 14.40 2.25
CA ARG A 126 -19.61 14.93 0.93
C ARG A 126 -20.85 15.37 0.15
N ILE A 127 -20.71 16.49 -0.55
CA ILE A 127 -21.75 17.02 -1.46
C ILE A 127 -21.49 16.69 -2.93
N PHE A 128 -20.39 15.99 -3.21
CA PHE A 128 -19.98 15.61 -4.56
C PHE A 128 -20.18 14.11 -4.80
N ARG A 129 -20.26 13.73 -6.06
CA ARG A 129 -20.23 12.33 -6.52
C ARG A 129 -18.87 12.00 -7.14
N GLY A 130 -18.54 10.72 -7.21
CA GLY A 130 -17.23 10.27 -7.68
C GLY A 130 -16.15 10.41 -6.60
N GLY A 131 -14.89 10.36 -7.00
CA GLY A 131 -13.73 10.43 -6.12
C GLY A 131 -13.34 9.11 -5.47
N GLU A 132 -14.03 8.01 -5.75
CA GLU A 132 -13.58 6.67 -5.35
C GLU A 132 -12.24 6.34 -6.03
N THR A 133 -11.35 5.68 -5.30
CA THR A 133 -10.18 5.03 -5.91
C THR A 133 -10.68 3.76 -6.60
N LEU A 134 -10.35 3.61 -7.88
CA LEU A 134 -10.76 2.46 -8.69
C LEU A 134 -9.57 1.53 -8.85
N LEU A 135 -9.71 0.24 -8.55
CA LEU A 135 -8.72 -0.79 -8.84
C LEU A 135 -9.30 -1.81 -9.82
N ALA A 136 -8.53 -2.20 -10.84
CA ALA A 136 -8.91 -3.32 -11.70
C ALA A 136 -8.94 -4.64 -10.91
N LYS A 137 -10.00 -5.43 -11.07
CA LYS A 137 -10.10 -6.78 -10.52
C LYS A 137 -9.40 -7.79 -11.42
N ASN A 138 -9.03 -8.95 -10.87
CA ASN A 138 -8.46 -10.04 -11.65
C ASN A 138 -9.37 -10.48 -12.81
N ALA A 139 -10.69 -10.36 -12.66
CA ALA A 139 -11.66 -10.63 -13.74
C ALA A 139 -11.45 -9.75 -14.98
N LEU A 140 -10.93 -8.53 -14.82
CA LEU A 140 -10.55 -7.67 -15.94
C LEU A 140 -9.15 -8.03 -16.48
N LEU A 141 -8.21 -8.33 -15.59
CA LEU A 141 -6.81 -8.59 -15.95
C LEU A 141 -6.60 -9.95 -16.63
N ASN A 142 -7.45 -10.93 -16.31
CA ASN A 142 -7.47 -12.27 -16.91
C ASN A 142 -8.88 -12.58 -17.45
N PHE A 143 -9.38 -11.73 -18.34
CA PHE A 143 -10.77 -11.72 -18.77
C PHE A 143 -11.19 -12.96 -19.59
N TRP A 144 -10.49 -13.25 -20.68
CA TRP A 144 -10.96 -14.25 -21.66
C TRP A 144 -11.09 -15.67 -21.12
N PRO A 145 -10.14 -16.19 -20.32
CA PRO A 145 -10.28 -17.53 -19.75
C PRO A 145 -11.48 -17.64 -18.80
N ASN A 146 -11.89 -16.53 -18.18
CA ASN A 146 -12.97 -16.46 -17.21
C ASN A 146 -14.31 -16.03 -17.81
N PHE A 147 -14.34 -15.70 -19.11
CA PHE A 147 -15.55 -15.29 -19.80
C PHE A 147 -16.47 -16.50 -20.03
N LYS A 148 -17.58 -16.56 -19.29
CA LYS A 148 -18.61 -17.59 -19.44
C LYS A 148 -19.78 -17.02 -20.23
N SER A 149 -20.00 -17.53 -21.45
CA SER A 149 -21.23 -17.36 -22.21
C SER A 149 -21.76 -18.78 -22.47
N ASP A 150 -22.85 -19.15 -21.81
CA ASP A 150 -23.51 -20.45 -21.99
C ASP A 150 -24.85 -20.33 -22.73
N GLY A 151 -25.22 -19.10 -23.11
CA GLY A 151 -26.38 -18.80 -23.94
C GLY A 151 -27.73 -19.07 -23.26
N ARG A 152 -27.74 -19.52 -22.00
CA ARG A 152 -28.98 -19.83 -21.26
C ARG A 152 -29.23 -18.91 -20.07
N ASN A 153 -28.20 -18.20 -19.58
CA ASN A 153 -28.31 -17.16 -18.54
C ASN A 153 -27.17 -16.13 -18.64
N ASP A 154 -26.86 -15.65 -19.84
CA ASP A 154 -25.81 -14.64 -20.03
C ASP A 154 -26.26 -13.30 -19.43
N ARG A 155 -25.72 -12.95 -18.26
CA ARG A 155 -25.81 -11.59 -17.72
C ARG A 155 -24.69 -10.73 -18.31
N GLY A 156 -24.98 -9.47 -18.59
CA GLY A 156 -23.95 -8.48 -18.93
C GLY A 156 -22.89 -8.39 -17.82
N ILE A 157 -21.64 -8.15 -18.23
CA ILE A 157 -20.54 -7.81 -17.31
C ILE A 157 -20.57 -6.31 -17.14
N GLU A 158 -20.76 -5.87 -15.90
CA GLU A 158 -20.91 -4.45 -15.56
C GLU A 158 -19.67 -3.91 -14.85
N PHE A 159 -19.65 -2.61 -14.58
CA PHE A 159 -18.51 -1.92 -13.96
C PHE A 159 -18.02 -2.60 -12.67
N ASP A 160 -18.93 -2.98 -11.77
CA ASP A 160 -18.58 -3.58 -10.47
C ASP A 160 -18.07 -5.03 -10.59
N ASP A 161 -18.30 -5.70 -11.72
CA ASP A 161 -17.68 -7.00 -12.01
C ASP A 161 -16.18 -6.84 -12.35
N LEU A 162 -15.79 -5.69 -12.90
CA LEU A 162 -14.45 -5.43 -13.43
C LEU A 162 -13.57 -4.57 -12.51
N PHE A 163 -14.19 -3.73 -11.67
CA PHE A 163 -13.49 -2.78 -10.82
C PHE A 163 -13.92 -2.88 -9.37
N GLU A 164 -12.96 -2.62 -8.48
CA GLU A 164 -13.21 -2.35 -7.07
C GLU A 164 -13.27 -0.85 -6.85
N SER A 165 -14.40 -0.35 -6.35
CA SER A 165 -14.60 1.06 -6.02
C SER A 165 -14.38 1.30 -4.53
N ILE A 166 -13.27 1.95 -4.19
CA ILE A 166 -12.87 2.18 -2.81
C ILE A 166 -13.25 3.60 -2.39
N PRO A 167 -14.17 3.78 -1.42
CA PRO A 167 -14.51 5.10 -0.92
C PRO A 167 -13.31 5.73 -0.21
N ALA A 168 -13.17 7.06 -0.28
CA ALA A 168 -12.11 7.78 0.42
C ALA A 168 -12.59 8.21 1.82
N GLU A 169 -12.99 7.25 2.67
CA GLU A 169 -13.49 7.53 4.03
C GLU A 169 -12.49 8.31 4.88
N PHE A 170 -12.99 9.18 5.76
CA PHE A 170 -12.10 9.97 6.63
C PHE A 170 -11.21 9.07 7.48
N ASN A 171 -9.90 9.38 7.54
CA ASN A 171 -8.90 8.62 8.29
C ASN A 171 -8.76 7.15 7.83
N GLN A 172 -9.06 6.88 6.56
CA GLN A 172 -8.79 5.60 5.91
C GLN A 172 -7.43 5.63 5.21
N LEU A 173 -6.61 4.61 5.46
CA LEU A 173 -5.44 4.29 4.64
C LEU A 173 -5.80 3.12 3.72
N THR A 174 -5.75 3.36 2.42
CA THR A 174 -5.85 2.34 1.38
C THR A 174 -4.46 2.03 0.88
N VAL A 175 -4.01 0.77 0.98
CA VAL A 175 -2.70 0.30 0.49
C VAL A 175 -2.94 -0.79 -0.54
N PHE A 176 -2.27 -0.74 -1.68
CA PHE A 176 -2.52 -1.70 -2.75
C PHE A 176 -1.26 -2.01 -3.58
N ASP A 177 -1.35 -3.09 -4.34
CA ASP A 177 -0.33 -3.50 -5.30
C ASP A 177 -0.24 -2.49 -6.46
N PRO A 178 0.90 -1.78 -6.61
CA PRO A 178 1.05 -0.72 -7.61
C PRO A 178 1.04 -1.24 -9.05
N ARG A 179 1.15 -2.55 -9.25
CA ARG A 179 1.05 -3.18 -10.58
C ARG A 179 -0.37 -3.19 -11.13
N LEU A 180 -1.37 -3.11 -10.26
CA LEU A 180 -2.77 -3.10 -10.69
C LEU A 180 -3.10 -1.76 -11.37
N PRO A 181 -3.71 -1.80 -12.57
CA PRO A 181 -4.29 -0.60 -13.16
C PRO A 181 -5.30 0.04 -12.21
N HIS A 182 -5.11 1.32 -11.93
CA HIS A 182 -5.93 2.05 -10.98
C HIS A 182 -6.11 3.52 -11.35
N GLY A 183 -7.14 4.15 -10.80
CA GLY A 183 -7.47 5.54 -11.06
C GLY A 183 -8.33 6.17 -9.96
N VAL A 184 -8.81 7.39 -10.21
CA VAL A 184 -9.76 8.10 -9.37
C VAL A 184 -10.96 8.49 -10.21
N LYS A 185 -12.13 8.00 -9.83
CA LYS A 185 -13.40 8.35 -10.48
C LYS A 185 -13.59 9.85 -10.46
N GLU A 186 -14.01 10.43 -11.57
CA GLU A 186 -14.15 11.87 -11.71
C GLU A 186 -15.05 12.47 -10.61
N VAL A 187 -14.55 13.49 -9.92
CA VAL A 187 -15.30 14.24 -8.92
C VAL A 187 -16.22 15.24 -9.61
N ARG A 188 -17.50 15.24 -9.24
CA ARG A 188 -18.51 16.18 -9.77
C ARG A 188 -19.37 16.77 -8.65
N GLY A 189 -19.61 18.09 -8.69
CA GLY A 189 -20.59 18.77 -7.84
C GLY A 189 -20.04 19.77 -6.82
N THR A 190 -18.72 19.95 -6.70
CA THR A 190 -18.15 20.99 -5.82
C THR A 190 -16.91 21.65 -6.41
N ARG A 191 -16.87 22.98 -6.44
CA ARG A 191 -15.64 23.76 -6.70
C ARG A 191 -15.00 24.29 -5.43
N GLU A 192 -15.62 24.05 -4.28
CA GLU A 192 -15.18 24.55 -2.98
C GLU A 192 -14.10 23.62 -2.40
N PRO A 193 -12.86 24.10 -2.19
CA PRO A 193 -11.75 23.27 -1.69
C PRO A 193 -12.06 22.53 -0.38
N LEU A 194 -12.79 23.16 0.53
CA LEU A 194 -13.18 22.58 1.82
C LEU A 194 -14.08 21.34 1.67
N LYS A 195 -14.86 21.29 0.60
CA LYS A 195 -15.82 20.24 0.31
C LYS A 195 -15.30 19.22 -0.71
N GLY A 196 -14.12 19.43 -1.28
CA GLY A 196 -13.49 18.51 -2.23
C GLY A 196 -12.93 17.24 -1.56
N ARG A 197 -12.52 16.28 -2.39
CA ARG A 197 -11.78 15.09 -1.92
C ARG A 197 -10.32 15.48 -1.70
N LEU A 198 -9.85 15.29 -0.47
CA LEU A 198 -8.49 15.61 -0.04
C LEU A 198 -7.79 14.33 0.40
N VAL A 199 -6.67 14.00 -0.24
CA VAL A 199 -5.91 12.78 0.04
C VAL A 199 -4.40 13.04 0.06
N ILE A 200 -3.69 12.29 0.89
CA ILE A 200 -2.24 12.17 0.89
C ILE A 200 -1.89 10.82 0.26
N HIS A 201 -0.96 10.76 -0.67
CA HIS A 201 -0.61 9.50 -1.34
C HIS A 201 0.88 9.42 -1.66
N GLY A 202 1.34 8.20 -1.92
CA GLY A 202 2.74 7.89 -2.21
C GLY A 202 2.97 6.38 -2.20
N TRP A 203 4.22 5.98 -1.99
CA TRP A 203 4.63 4.57 -2.01
C TRP A 203 5.38 4.18 -0.75
N PHE A 204 5.19 2.94 -0.31
CA PHE A 204 6.12 2.32 0.62
C PHE A 204 7.33 1.81 -0.16
N VAL A 205 8.52 2.10 0.36
CA VAL A 205 9.81 1.86 -0.33
C VAL A 205 10.82 1.23 0.63
N GLU A 206 12.01 0.92 0.12
CA GLU A 206 13.10 0.29 0.87
C GLU A 206 12.67 -1.03 1.55
N PRO A 207 12.24 -2.05 0.77
CA PRO A 207 12.01 -3.38 1.31
C PRO A 207 13.31 -3.92 1.91
N ARG A 208 13.35 -4.05 3.24
CA ARG A 208 14.48 -4.64 3.98
C ARG A 208 14.02 -5.20 5.32
N PRO A 209 14.80 -6.11 5.95
CA PRO A 209 14.48 -6.64 7.27
C PRO A 209 14.24 -5.54 8.31
N PHE A 210 13.14 -5.69 9.07
CA PHE A 210 12.81 -4.87 10.23
C PHE A 210 12.82 -5.73 11.48
N ILE A 211 13.48 -5.24 12.54
CA ILE A 211 13.66 -5.97 13.80
C ILE A 211 13.13 -5.12 14.94
N GLU A 212 12.22 -5.68 15.74
CA GLU A 212 11.74 -5.09 16.98
C GLU A 212 11.88 -6.08 18.15
N GLY A 213 11.94 -5.57 19.37
CA GLY A 213 12.04 -6.38 20.59
C GLY A 213 13.45 -6.42 21.18
N GLY A 214 13.90 -7.60 21.59
CA GLY A 214 15.16 -7.79 22.33
C GLY A 214 16.41 -7.85 21.45
N LEU A 215 16.28 -8.34 20.22
CA LEU A 215 17.37 -8.43 19.25
C LEU A 215 17.78 -7.03 18.78
N ARG A 216 19.07 -6.73 18.90
CA ARG A 216 19.65 -5.51 18.36
C ARG A 216 20.07 -5.75 16.90
N LYS A 217 19.89 -4.73 16.06
CA LYS A 217 20.41 -4.69 14.68
C LYS A 217 21.92 -4.43 14.70
N ASN A 218 22.68 -5.41 15.19
CA ASN A 218 24.14 -5.38 15.25
C ASN A 218 24.75 -6.29 14.17
N LYS A 219 26.08 -6.24 14.01
CA LYS A 219 26.82 -7.03 13.03
C LYS A 219 26.51 -8.52 13.10
N LYS A 220 26.37 -9.09 14.30
CA LYS A 220 26.10 -10.52 14.50
C LYS A 220 24.70 -10.91 14.02
N THR A 221 23.67 -10.14 14.37
CA THR A 221 22.30 -10.37 13.89
C THR A 221 22.22 -10.29 12.37
N VAL A 222 22.89 -9.30 11.77
CA VAL A 222 22.94 -9.12 10.32
C VAL A 222 23.66 -10.29 9.64
N GLN A 223 24.79 -10.74 10.18
CA GLN A 223 25.51 -11.91 9.65
C GLN A 223 24.65 -13.19 9.66
N ILE A 224 23.89 -13.42 10.72
CA ILE A 224 22.98 -14.57 10.81
C ILE A 224 21.86 -14.45 9.78
N LEU A 225 21.23 -13.28 9.65
CA LEU A 225 20.23 -13.06 8.60
C LEU A 225 20.80 -13.32 7.22
N ASN A 226 21.98 -12.77 6.89
CA ASN A 226 22.61 -12.98 5.59
C ASN A 226 22.93 -14.46 5.33
N SER A 227 23.41 -15.21 6.33
CA SER A 227 23.69 -16.65 6.17
C SER A 227 22.45 -17.49 5.83
N ILE A 228 21.25 -16.98 6.07
CA ILE A 228 19.97 -17.62 5.72
C ILE A 228 19.45 -17.05 4.40
N LEU A 229 19.47 -15.72 4.26
CA LEU A 229 18.87 -15.02 3.13
C LEU A 229 19.66 -15.19 1.84
N GLU A 230 21.00 -15.32 1.89
CA GLU A 230 21.82 -15.50 0.70
C GLU A 230 21.56 -16.85 0.02
N PRO A 231 21.62 -18.02 0.70
CA PRO A 231 21.22 -19.29 0.08
C PRO A 231 19.75 -19.34 -0.32
N LEU A 232 18.88 -18.75 0.51
CA LEU A 232 17.45 -18.69 0.21
C LEU A 232 17.18 -17.88 -1.06
N ALA A 233 17.91 -16.79 -1.31
CA ALA A 233 17.75 -16.01 -2.54
C ALA A 233 18.05 -16.84 -3.80
N ILE A 234 19.01 -17.77 -3.73
CA ILE A 234 19.32 -18.69 -4.83
C ILE A 234 18.16 -19.65 -5.05
N GLN A 235 17.65 -20.28 -3.99
CA GLN A 235 16.48 -21.18 -4.08
C GLN A 235 15.23 -20.45 -4.58
N LEU A 236 15.03 -19.21 -4.14
CA LEU A 236 13.90 -18.40 -4.60
C LEU A 236 14.01 -18.01 -6.07
N GLY A 237 15.23 -17.99 -6.63
CA GLY A 237 15.47 -17.79 -8.06
C GLY A 237 14.95 -18.93 -8.95
N GLU A 238 14.63 -20.11 -8.37
CA GLU A 238 13.99 -21.22 -9.11
C GLU A 238 12.49 -20.98 -9.34
N PHE A 239 11.89 -19.99 -8.67
CA PHE A 239 10.50 -19.57 -8.88
C PHE A 239 10.42 -18.37 -9.84
N ASP A 240 11.02 -18.51 -11.01
CA ASP A 240 11.14 -17.46 -12.04
C ASP A 240 9.80 -17.05 -12.66
N GLN A 241 8.76 -17.86 -12.52
CA GLN A 241 7.39 -17.55 -12.92
C GLN A 241 6.63 -16.68 -11.91
N LEU A 242 7.19 -16.43 -10.73
CA LEU A 242 6.54 -15.58 -9.73
C LEU A 242 6.93 -14.11 -9.90
N GLN A 243 5.92 -13.24 -9.78
CA GLN A 243 6.13 -11.80 -9.63
C GLN A 243 5.38 -11.25 -8.42
N GLY A 244 6.01 -10.28 -7.74
CA GLY A 244 5.36 -9.49 -6.71
C GLY A 244 6.20 -9.42 -5.44
N THR A 245 5.53 -9.20 -4.31
CA THR A 245 6.19 -9.13 -3.02
C THR A 245 5.46 -9.98 -2.00
N LEU A 246 6.18 -10.45 -0.98
CA LEU A 246 5.59 -11.01 0.23
C LEU A 246 6.34 -10.53 1.46
N SER A 247 5.64 -10.46 2.59
CA SER A 247 6.21 -10.12 3.89
C SER A 247 5.89 -11.21 4.89
N ILE A 248 6.92 -11.78 5.52
CA ILE A 248 6.78 -12.80 6.58
C ILE A 248 7.34 -12.24 7.87
N ARG A 249 6.62 -12.45 8.96
CA ARG A 249 7.09 -12.19 10.32
C ARG A 249 7.48 -13.49 11.00
N VAL A 250 8.67 -13.53 11.57
CA VAL A 250 9.12 -14.59 12.49
C VAL A 250 9.29 -14.02 13.90
N THR A 251 8.75 -14.72 14.88
CA THR A 251 9.04 -14.46 16.30
C THR A 251 10.33 -15.15 16.69
N VAL A 252 11.16 -14.50 17.51
CA VAL A 252 12.40 -15.07 18.04
C VAL A 252 12.34 -15.02 19.57
N SER A 253 12.49 -16.19 20.18
CA SER A 253 12.51 -16.33 21.64
C SER A 253 13.73 -15.65 22.26
N PRO A 254 13.72 -15.35 23.58
CA PRO A 254 14.90 -14.87 24.30
C PRO A 254 16.14 -15.77 24.14
N ALA A 255 15.94 -17.08 23.94
CA ALA A 255 17.00 -18.04 23.67
C ALA A 255 17.55 -18.00 22.24
N GLY A 256 17.06 -17.09 21.38
CA GLY A 256 17.51 -16.94 19.99
C GLY A 256 16.93 -17.96 19.01
N LYS A 257 15.94 -18.77 19.42
CA LYS A 257 15.28 -19.73 18.53
C LYS A 257 14.09 -19.09 17.81
N PRO A 258 13.95 -19.28 16.48
CA PRO A 258 12.75 -18.89 15.73
C PRO A 258 11.55 -19.67 16.26
N GLY A 259 10.39 -19.02 16.25
CA GLY A 259 9.12 -19.54 16.71
C GLY A 259 8.05 -19.36 15.65
N LYS A 260 6.86 -18.91 16.06
CA LYS A 260 5.73 -18.66 15.16
C LYS A 260 6.16 -17.79 13.97
N GLN A 261 5.83 -18.26 12.78
CA GLN A 261 5.91 -17.54 11.52
C GLN A 261 4.51 -17.14 11.05
N GLU A 262 4.39 -15.94 10.48
CA GLU A 262 3.14 -15.36 10.02
C GLU A 262 3.36 -14.69 8.66
N LEU A 263 2.60 -15.12 7.64
CA LEU A 263 2.50 -14.39 6.39
C LEU A 263 1.67 -13.12 6.64
N LEU A 264 2.29 -11.95 6.53
CA LEU A 264 1.63 -10.67 6.81
C LEU A 264 0.86 -10.17 5.59
N THR A 265 1.53 -10.10 4.45
CA THR A 265 0.99 -9.60 3.18
C THR A 265 1.68 -10.30 2.01
N HIS A 266 0.98 -10.51 0.91
CA HIS A 266 1.63 -10.89 -0.35
C HIS A 266 0.79 -10.50 -1.58
N THR A 267 1.50 -10.28 -2.67
CA THR A 267 0.96 -10.01 -4.00
C THR A 267 1.48 -11.01 -5.03
N LEU A 268 2.08 -12.13 -4.60
CA LEU A 268 2.63 -13.13 -5.51
C LEU A 268 1.61 -13.56 -6.56
N LEU A 269 2.03 -13.48 -7.81
CA LEU A 269 1.29 -13.89 -8.99
C LEU A 269 2.18 -14.81 -9.81
N ASN A 270 1.64 -15.97 -10.21
CA ASN A 270 2.27 -16.79 -11.24
C ASN A 270 1.91 -16.20 -12.61
N ILE A 271 2.91 -15.70 -13.34
CA ILE A 271 2.67 -15.03 -14.62
C ILE A 271 2.34 -16.01 -15.76
N SER A 272 2.72 -17.29 -15.61
CA SER A 272 2.43 -18.34 -16.58
C SER A 272 1.01 -18.88 -16.43
N ASP A 273 0.49 -18.85 -15.20
CA ASP A 273 -0.89 -19.24 -14.87
C ASP A 273 -1.39 -18.44 -13.65
N PRO A 274 -2.04 -17.27 -13.87
CA PRO A 274 -2.52 -16.39 -12.79
C PRO A 274 -3.49 -17.03 -11.78
N ASP A 275 -4.16 -18.12 -12.16
CA ASP A 275 -5.13 -18.82 -11.31
C ASP A 275 -4.46 -19.93 -10.48
N GLU A 276 -3.18 -20.22 -10.74
CA GLU A 276 -2.35 -21.23 -10.07
C GLU A 276 -1.65 -20.64 -8.82
N ASN A 277 -1.88 -21.26 -7.65
CA ASN A 277 -1.34 -20.78 -6.36
C ASN A 277 -0.31 -21.73 -5.72
N THR A 278 -0.11 -22.94 -6.25
CA THR A 278 0.83 -23.96 -5.74
C THR A 278 2.28 -23.50 -5.86
N THR A 279 2.62 -22.76 -6.91
CA THR A 279 3.96 -22.17 -7.04
C THR A 279 4.23 -21.16 -5.92
N ALA A 280 3.31 -20.22 -5.70
CA ALA A 280 3.42 -19.23 -4.62
C ALA A 280 3.50 -19.91 -3.24
N LEU A 281 2.73 -20.97 -3.03
CA LEU A 281 2.80 -21.82 -1.83
C LEU A 281 4.16 -22.44 -1.60
N SER A 282 4.75 -22.98 -2.67
CA SER A 282 6.03 -23.66 -2.61
C SER A 282 7.12 -22.66 -2.24
N ALA A 283 7.12 -21.46 -2.83
CA ALA A 283 8.02 -20.38 -2.44
C ALA A 283 7.86 -19.97 -0.96
N ILE A 284 6.61 -19.77 -0.49
CA ILE A 284 6.33 -19.43 0.91
C ILE A 284 6.83 -20.53 1.87
N ARG A 285 6.67 -21.80 1.49
CA ARG A 285 7.15 -22.94 2.26
C ARG A 285 8.68 -22.99 2.32
N THR A 286 9.36 -22.80 1.19
CA THR A 286 10.83 -22.72 1.13
C THR A 286 11.37 -21.63 2.07
N ILE A 287 10.73 -20.46 2.08
CA ILE A 287 11.08 -19.38 3.00
C ILE A 287 10.90 -19.82 4.45
N ALA A 288 9.76 -20.43 4.77
CA ALA A 288 9.47 -20.84 6.13
C ALA A 288 10.47 -21.87 6.66
N GLU A 289 10.81 -22.87 5.85
CA GLU A 289 11.79 -23.92 6.19
C GLU A 289 13.19 -23.31 6.39
N ALA A 290 13.60 -22.36 5.55
CA ALA A 290 14.87 -21.65 5.73
C ALA A 290 14.91 -20.85 7.04
N LEU A 291 13.82 -20.17 7.40
CA LEU A 291 13.75 -19.36 8.63
C LEU A 291 13.75 -20.20 9.91
N ASP A 292 13.25 -21.44 9.89
CA ASP A 292 13.27 -22.35 11.03
C ASP A 292 14.69 -22.83 11.40
N SER A 293 15.61 -22.81 10.42
CA SER A 293 17.02 -23.16 10.63
C SER A 293 17.80 -22.07 11.38
N ALA A 294 17.29 -20.83 11.42
CA ALA A 294 17.96 -19.68 12.00
C ALA A 294 18.31 -19.86 13.47
N ARG A 295 19.46 -19.36 13.92
CA ARG A 295 19.82 -19.30 15.34
C ARG A 295 20.40 -17.94 15.68
N PHE A 296 19.63 -17.13 16.39
CA PHE A 296 20.00 -15.77 16.77
C PHE A 296 20.74 -15.73 18.11
N PRO A 297 21.46 -14.63 18.42
CA PRO A 297 22.03 -14.44 19.74
C PRO A 297 20.91 -14.36 20.80
N PRO A 298 21.18 -14.80 22.05
CA PRO A 298 20.24 -14.57 23.15
C PRO A 298 19.91 -13.09 23.32
N SER A 299 18.71 -12.81 23.79
CA SER A 299 18.24 -11.45 24.10
C SER A 299 17.34 -11.46 25.33
N GLU A 300 17.15 -10.30 25.95
CA GLU A 300 16.39 -10.18 27.21
C GLU A 300 14.89 -10.42 27.04
N LYS A 301 14.34 -10.26 25.83
CA LYS A 301 12.91 -10.35 25.54
C LYS A 301 12.66 -10.89 24.13
N VAL A 302 11.43 -11.35 23.90
CA VAL A 302 10.98 -11.80 22.59
C VAL A 302 11.21 -10.72 21.54
N SER A 303 11.61 -11.15 20.34
CA SER A 303 11.80 -10.29 19.19
C SER A 303 10.89 -10.69 18.04
N ARG A 304 10.63 -9.75 17.14
CA ARG A 304 9.94 -10.02 15.87
C ARG A 304 10.80 -9.48 14.74
N ILE A 305 10.96 -10.29 13.71
CA ILE A 305 11.66 -9.92 12.49
C ILE A 305 10.65 -9.97 11.37
N THR A 306 10.40 -8.84 10.72
CA THR A 306 9.61 -8.75 9.49
C THR A 306 10.57 -8.77 8.30
N LEU A 307 10.36 -9.71 7.38
CA LEU A 307 11.23 -9.98 6.23
C LEU A 307 10.44 -9.83 4.93
N PRO A 308 10.80 -8.85 4.08
CA PRO A 308 10.25 -8.75 2.74
C PRO A 308 11.03 -9.64 1.76
N PHE A 309 10.31 -10.23 0.82
CA PHE A 309 10.89 -10.90 -0.34
C PHE A 309 10.26 -10.32 -1.61
N LEU A 310 11.09 -10.14 -2.63
CA LEU A 310 10.70 -9.57 -3.91
C LEU A 310 10.95 -10.60 -5.00
N PHE A 311 9.94 -10.82 -5.83
CA PHE A 311 9.99 -11.74 -6.96
C PHE A 311 9.89 -10.90 -8.23
N ARG A 312 10.91 -11.00 -9.07
CA ARG A 312 11.03 -10.30 -10.35
C ARG A 312 11.52 -11.32 -11.36
N SER A 313 10.59 -11.82 -12.17
CA SER A 313 10.90 -12.60 -13.38
C SER A 313 11.62 -11.73 -14.41
#